data_AF-A0A7J3SMP3-F1
#
_entry.id   AF-A0A7J3SMP3-F1
#
_cell.length_a   1.000
_cell.length_b   1.000
_cell.length_c   1.000
_cell.angle_alpha   90.00
_cell.angle_beta   90.00
_cell.angle_gamma   90.00
#
_symmetry.space_group_name_H-M   'P 1'
#
loop_
_entity.id
_entity.type
_entity.pdbx_description
1 polymer ?
#
loop_
_entity_poly.entity_id
_entity_poly.type
_entity_poly.pdbx_seq_one_letter_code
_entity_poly.pdbx_strand_id
1 'polypeptide(L)'
;MSDKCSTLSLPEDIYLRSLTGRLIGEHLFDGYRKIAIITFPDRICSALVAATLSSYTYYTGYSDNIGAVFTYDDNFGETAKKVATGSFDAVFIAYGGEQKLSTVNEAFKMTLKALMNGGYKRGMVIHVRVWLASKQLSTVLQDERLSGWLESLPEIRVLTADLDLKKFIFNKVKINKGKLTMTPYREALLTDEHAELLRKSIPPPE
;
A
#
# COMPACT_ATOMS: atom_id res chain seq x y z
N MET A 1 -10.52 -10.38 -25.17
CA MET A 1 -11.81 -10.16 -24.47
C MET A 1 -11.48 -9.47 -23.15
N SER A 2 -11.82 -8.17 -23.04
CA SER A 2 -11.74 -7.26 -21.89
C SER A 2 -10.81 -7.66 -20.71
N ASP A 3 -9.51 -7.33 -20.80
CA ASP A 3 -8.50 -7.30 -19.73
C ASP A 3 -8.79 -6.23 -18.64
N LYS A 4 -10.06 -5.99 -18.29
CA LYS A 4 -10.43 -4.95 -17.32
C LYS A 4 -10.29 -5.47 -15.90
N CYS A 5 -9.32 -4.92 -15.16
CA CYS A 5 -9.08 -5.20 -13.74
C CYS A 5 -10.09 -4.51 -12.78
N SER A 6 -11.03 -3.72 -13.32
CA SER A 6 -12.09 -2.99 -12.63
C SER A 6 -13.33 -2.88 -13.53
N THR A 7 -14.53 -2.92 -12.94
CA THR A 7 -15.80 -2.71 -13.68
C THR A 7 -16.25 -1.25 -13.71
N LEU A 8 -15.56 -0.38 -12.97
CA LEU A 8 -15.84 1.05 -12.89
C LEU A 8 -15.42 1.80 -14.17
N SER A 9 -16.08 2.92 -14.43
CA SER A 9 -15.56 3.93 -15.36
C SER A 9 -14.31 4.61 -14.78
N LEU A 10 -13.46 5.18 -15.65
CA LEU A 10 -12.25 5.89 -15.19
C LEU A 10 -12.53 7.00 -14.15
N PRO A 11 -13.55 7.87 -14.32
CA PRO A 11 -13.89 8.87 -13.30
C PRO A 11 -14.27 8.25 -11.95
N GLU A 12 -15.06 7.18 -11.95
CA GLU A 12 -15.44 6.46 -10.73
C GLU A 12 -14.24 5.81 -10.05
N ASP A 13 -13.31 5.23 -10.82
CA ASP A 13 -12.08 4.66 -10.29
C ASP A 13 -11.19 5.74 -9.64
N ILE A 14 -10.98 6.88 -10.31
CA ILE A 14 -10.24 8.03 -9.77
C ILE A 14 -10.90 8.56 -8.50
N TYR A 15 -12.22 8.69 -8.50
CA TYR A 15 -12.99 9.16 -7.35
C TYR A 15 -12.87 8.19 -6.16
N LEU A 16 -13.03 6.88 -6.41
CA LEU A 16 -12.80 5.85 -5.41
C LEU A 16 -11.37 5.90 -4.83
N ARG A 17 -10.35 6.12 -5.68
CA ARG A 17 -8.97 6.23 -5.21
C ARG A 17 -8.76 7.49 -4.39
N SER A 18 -9.46 8.57 -4.71
CA SER A 18 -9.45 9.80 -3.90
C SER A 18 -10.07 9.56 -2.51
N LEU A 19 -11.25 8.93 -2.45
CA LEU A 19 -11.90 8.58 -1.18
C LEU A 19 -11.04 7.65 -0.32
N THR A 20 -10.45 6.63 -0.94
CA THR A 20 -9.58 5.66 -0.28
C THR A 20 -8.28 6.31 0.20
N GLY A 21 -7.64 7.11 -0.65
CA GLY A 21 -6.40 7.81 -0.34
C GLY A 21 -6.58 8.80 0.81
N ARG A 22 -7.72 9.50 0.87
CA ARG A 22 -8.04 10.38 2.00
C ARG A 22 -7.97 9.65 3.33
N LEU A 23 -8.64 8.51 3.46
CA LEU A 23 -8.65 7.70 4.70
C LEU A 23 -7.27 7.08 5.00
N ILE A 24 -6.50 6.71 3.97
CA ILE A 24 -5.12 6.23 4.15
C ILE A 24 -4.25 7.34 4.75
N GLY A 25 -4.28 8.55 4.16
CA GLY A 25 -3.48 9.67 4.66
C GLY A 25 -3.85 10.11 6.08
N GLU A 26 -5.13 9.95 6.45
CA GLU A 26 -5.66 10.32 7.77
C GLU A 26 -5.29 9.35 8.91
N HIS A 27 -5.06 8.06 8.59
CA HIS A 27 -5.01 7.00 9.60
C HIS A 27 -3.85 6.02 9.46
N LEU A 28 -3.41 5.71 8.23
CA LEU A 28 -2.47 4.60 8.01
C LEU A 28 -1.05 4.97 8.50
N PHE A 29 -0.71 6.26 8.46
CA PHE A 29 0.62 6.78 8.80
C PHE A 29 0.71 7.38 10.20
N ASP A 30 -0.26 7.14 11.08
CA ASP A 30 -0.25 7.66 12.45
C ASP A 30 1.10 7.41 13.15
N GLY A 31 1.74 8.49 13.61
CA GLY A 31 3.04 8.45 14.29
C GLY A 31 4.27 8.46 13.39
N TYR A 32 4.12 8.37 12.06
CA TYR A 32 5.20 8.65 11.12
C TYR A 32 5.22 10.14 10.77
N ARG A 33 6.40 10.73 10.63
CA ARG A 33 6.59 12.15 10.28
C ARG A 33 6.98 12.34 8.82
N LYS A 34 7.68 11.35 8.25
CA LYS A 34 8.15 11.40 6.86
C LYS A 34 7.95 10.06 6.16
N ILE A 35 7.22 10.05 5.05
CA ILE A 35 6.88 8.82 4.32
C ILE A 35 7.43 8.82 2.88
N ALA A 36 7.91 7.66 2.45
CA ALA A 36 8.15 7.39 1.03
C ALA A 36 6.96 6.60 0.49
N ILE A 37 6.44 6.97 -0.69
CA ILE A 37 5.39 6.21 -1.36
C ILE A 37 5.96 5.66 -2.66
N ILE A 38 5.89 4.35 -2.84
CA ILE A 38 6.27 3.67 -4.08
C ILE A 38 4.99 3.25 -4.79
N THR A 39 4.85 3.63 -6.06
CA THR A 39 3.59 3.44 -6.79
C THR A 39 3.83 3.13 -8.27
N PHE A 40 2.85 2.51 -8.94
CA PHE A 40 2.93 2.35 -10.39
C PHE A 40 2.72 3.69 -11.10
N PRO A 41 3.34 3.90 -12.28
CA PRO A 41 3.11 5.08 -13.10
C PRO A 41 1.77 4.97 -13.88
N ASP A 42 0.69 4.65 -13.17
CA ASP A 42 -0.64 4.48 -13.73
C ASP A 42 -1.65 5.48 -13.13
N ARG A 43 -2.81 5.61 -13.77
CA ARG A 43 -3.73 6.74 -13.53
C ARG A 43 -4.37 6.65 -12.15
N ILE A 44 -4.77 5.45 -11.75
CA ILE A 44 -5.49 5.25 -10.50
C ILE A 44 -4.53 5.22 -9.31
N CYS A 45 -3.33 4.67 -9.46
CA CYS A 45 -2.27 4.73 -8.47
C CYS A 45 -1.88 6.19 -8.21
N SER A 46 -1.74 6.98 -9.28
CA SER A 46 -1.47 8.43 -9.16
C SER A 46 -2.57 9.16 -8.38
N ALA A 47 -3.85 8.88 -8.68
CA ALA A 47 -4.98 9.47 -7.95
C ALA A 47 -4.98 9.08 -6.45
N LEU A 48 -4.72 7.81 -6.15
CA LEU A 48 -4.61 7.31 -4.77
C LEU A 48 -3.50 8.04 -4.02
N VAL A 49 -2.31 8.13 -4.60
CA VAL A 49 -1.13 8.72 -3.98
C VAL A 49 -1.30 10.23 -3.78
N ALA A 50 -1.88 10.94 -4.76
CA ALA A 50 -2.17 12.36 -4.64
C ALA A 50 -3.13 12.63 -3.46
N ALA A 51 -4.24 11.91 -3.36
CA ALA A 51 -5.19 12.05 -2.26
C ALA A 51 -4.59 11.62 -0.92
N THR A 52 -3.76 10.57 -0.92
CA THR A 52 -3.04 10.09 0.26
C THR A 52 -2.10 11.15 0.82
N LEU A 53 -1.23 11.72 -0.01
CA LEU A 53 -0.30 12.75 0.43
C LEU A 53 -1.00 14.04 0.80
N SER A 54 -2.03 14.45 0.04
CA SER A 54 -2.81 15.64 0.38
C SER A 54 -3.46 15.50 1.76
N SER A 55 -4.07 14.35 2.05
CA SER A 55 -4.69 14.09 3.35
C SER A 55 -3.65 13.99 4.47
N TYR A 56 -2.57 13.23 4.24
CA TYR A 56 -1.49 13.11 5.22
C TYR A 56 -0.91 14.48 5.59
N THR A 57 -0.63 15.33 4.60
CA THR A 57 -0.15 16.70 4.79
C THR A 57 -1.07 17.54 5.67
N TYR A 58 -2.38 17.41 5.48
CA TYR A 58 -3.37 18.12 6.28
C TYR A 58 -3.31 17.68 7.75
N TYR A 59 -3.27 16.37 8.02
CA TYR A 59 -3.33 15.83 9.39
C TYR A 59 -2.00 15.88 10.14
N THR A 60 -0.84 15.83 9.46
CA THR A 60 0.48 15.97 10.12
C THR A 60 0.94 17.41 10.26
N GLY A 61 0.26 18.36 9.61
CA GLY A 61 0.70 19.73 9.48
C GLY A 61 1.65 19.91 8.30
N TYR A 62 1.46 21.01 7.56
CA TYR A 62 2.27 21.36 6.41
C TYR A 62 3.72 21.63 6.82
N SER A 63 4.65 20.87 6.26
CA SER A 63 6.07 21.13 6.34
C SER A 63 6.81 20.54 5.15
N ASP A 64 7.99 21.08 4.85
CA ASP A 64 8.80 20.58 3.76
C ASP A 64 9.22 19.13 4.01
N ASN A 65 9.21 18.34 2.94
CA ASN A 65 9.73 16.96 2.93
C ASN A 65 8.98 15.94 3.79
N ILE A 66 7.70 16.15 4.15
CA ILE A 66 6.88 15.14 4.85
C ILE A 66 6.58 13.89 4.00
N GLY A 67 6.68 14.00 2.69
CA GLY A 67 6.36 12.90 1.77
C GLY A 67 7.15 13.00 0.47
N ALA A 68 7.50 11.84 -0.10
CA ALA A 68 8.07 11.74 -1.44
C ALA A 68 7.43 10.58 -2.20
N VAL A 69 7.19 10.77 -3.50
CA VAL A 69 6.64 9.74 -4.39
C VAL A 69 7.75 9.22 -5.29
N PHE A 70 7.79 7.90 -5.41
CA PHE A 70 8.69 7.17 -6.27
C PHE A 70 7.88 6.26 -7.18
N THR A 71 8.13 6.32 -8.48
CA THR A 71 7.50 5.43 -9.44
C THR A 71 8.27 4.12 -9.54
N TYR A 72 7.55 3.02 -9.59
CA TYR A 72 8.12 1.72 -9.92
C TYR A 72 8.48 1.65 -11.40
N ASP A 73 9.64 1.07 -11.69
CA ASP A 73 10.14 0.77 -13.04
C ASP A 73 10.98 -0.53 -13.01
N ASP A 74 11.41 -1.00 -14.17
CA ASP A 74 12.18 -2.25 -14.30
C ASP A 74 13.60 -2.16 -13.68
N ASN A 75 14.10 -0.95 -13.38
CA ASN A 75 15.40 -0.72 -12.76
C ASN A 75 15.25 -0.10 -11.35
N PHE A 76 14.27 -0.59 -10.58
CA PHE A 76 13.92 -0.04 -9.28
C PHE A 76 15.04 -0.06 -8.22
N GLY A 77 16.18 -0.71 -8.49
CA GLY A 77 17.30 -0.83 -7.56
C GLY A 77 17.86 0.53 -7.08
N GLU A 78 18.00 1.51 -7.96
CA GLU A 78 18.48 2.85 -7.57
C GLU A 78 17.45 3.60 -6.72
N THR A 79 16.18 3.51 -7.11
CA THR A 79 15.07 4.11 -6.38
C THR A 79 14.94 3.51 -4.98
N ALA A 80 15.05 2.18 -4.85
CA ALA A 80 15.07 1.50 -3.57
C ALA A 80 16.23 1.95 -2.68
N LYS A 81 17.43 2.16 -3.24
CA LYS A 81 18.57 2.73 -2.48
C LYS A 81 18.26 4.14 -1.98
N LYS A 82 17.68 5.01 -2.82
CA LYS A 82 17.26 6.37 -2.41
C LYS A 82 16.22 6.33 -1.28
N VAL A 83 15.26 5.41 -1.34
CA VAL A 83 14.28 5.20 -0.27
C VAL A 83 14.97 4.70 1.01
N ALA A 84 15.91 3.75 0.89
CA ALA A 84 16.60 3.16 2.03
C ALA A 84 17.57 4.11 2.74
N THR A 85 18.27 4.96 2.00
CA THR A 85 19.20 5.96 2.55
C THR A 85 18.52 7.28 2.90
N GLY A 86 17.29 7.50 2.43
CA GLY A 86 16.48 8.65 2.77
C GLY A 86 16.05 8.65 4.25
N SER A 87 15.77 9.83 4.78
CA SER A 87 15.29 10.04 6.16
C SER A 87 13.80 9.71 6.35
N PHE A 88 13.28 8.67 5.70
CA PHE A 88 11.88 8.26 5.82
C PHE A 88 11.66 7.39 7.06
N ASP A 89 10.57 7.66 7.79
CA ASP A 89 10.13 6.85 8.93
C ASP A 89 9.42 5.56 8.45
N ALA A 90 8.79 5.62 7.26
CA ALA A 90 8.15 4.46 6.64
C ALA A 90 8.11 4.53 5.10
N VAL A 91 7.93 3.38 4.47
CA VAL A 91 7.69 3.21 3.03
C VAL A 91 6.32 2.61 2.81
N PHE A 92 5.51 3.24 1.97
CA PHE A 92 4.21 2.77 1.54
C PHE A 92 4.29 2.20 0.14
N ILE A 93 3.96 0.92 -0.01
CA ILE A 93 3.90 0.26 -1.32
C ILE A 93 2.44 0.30 -1.80
N ALA A 94 2.18 1.24 -2.70
CA ALA A 94 0.87 1.64 -3.19
C ALA A 94 0.64 1.15 -4.62
N TYR A 95 0.57 -0.17 -4.80
CA TYR A 95 0.24 -0.78 -6.09
C TYR A 95 -1.22 -1.24 -6.14
N GLY A 96 -1.84 -1.14 -7.32
CA GLY A 96 -3.00 -1.96 -7.68
C GLY A 96 -4.07 -1.26 -8.52
N GLY A 97 -5.05 -2.07 -8.95
CA GLY A 97 -6.32 -1.67 -9.57
C GLY A 97 -6.31 -1.61 -11.10
N GLU A 98 -5.21 -1.20 -11.74
CA GLU A 98 -5.09 -1.17 -13.22
C GLU A 98 -4.36 -2.42 -13.73
N GLN A 99 -3.42 -2.95 -12.92
CA GLN A 99 -2.64 -4.14 -13.21
C GLN A 99 -3.29 -5.42 -12.66
N LYS A 100 -3.03 -6.56 -13.31
CA LYS A 100 -3.41 -7.91 -12.85
C LYS A 100 -2.78 -8.23 -11.50
N LEU A 101 -3.45 -9.04 -10.67
CA LEU A 101 -2.93 -9.39 -9.33
C LEU A 101 -1.58 -10.12 -9.40
N SER A 102 -1.34 -10.93 -10.43
CA SER A 102 -0.04 -11.56 -10.70
C SER A 102 1.07 -10.53 -10.90
N THR A 103 0.86 -9.55 -11.78
CA THR A 103 1.79 -8.43 -12.03
C THR A 103 2.05 -7.61 -10.77
N VAL A 104 1.00 -7.32 -9.99
CA VAL A 104 1.13 -6.62 -8.69
C VAL A 104 2.02 -7.43 -7.74
N ASN A 105 1.82 -8.75 -7.67
CA ASN A 105 2.61 -9.62 -6.78
C ASN A 105 4.09 -9.70 -7.20
N GLU A 106 4.36 -9.80 -8.50
CA GLU A 106 5.73 -9.82 -9.04
C GLU A 106 6.46 -8.51 -8.75
N ALA A 107 5.85 -7.36 -9.08
CA ALA A 107 6.40 -6.05 -8.78
C ALA A 107 6.61 -5.85 -7.27
N PHE A 108 5.69 -6.34 -6.45
CA PHE A 108 5.84 -6.30 -4.99
C PHE A 108 7.07 -7.11 -4.52
N LYS A 109 7.24 -8.35 -4.99
CA LYS A 109 8.42 -9.17 -4.68
C LYS A 109 9.72 -8.48 -5.11
N MET A 110 9.76 -7.89 -6.31
CA MET A 110 10.92 -7.15 -6.80
C MET A 110 11.22 -5.92 -5.93
N THR A 111 10.18 -5.17 -5.56
CA THR A 111 10.27 -4.00 -4.66
C THR A 111 10.84 -4.39 -3.31
N LEU A 112 10.35 -5.48 -2.70
CA LEU A 112 10.86 -5.96 -1.42
C LEU A 112 12.32 -6.39 -1.50
N LYS A 113 12.71 -7.14 -2.54
CA LYS A 113 14.10 -7.53 -2.76
C LYS A 113 15.00 -6.31 -2.95
N ALA A 114 14.56 -5.32 -3.72
CA ALA A 114 15.31 -4.09 -3.94
C ALA A 114 15.48 -3.27 -2.64
N LEU A 115 14.42 -3.12 -1.85
CA LEU A 115 14.48 -2.43 -0.55
C LEU A 115 15.39 -3.15 0.45
N MET A 116 15.28 -4.48 0.55
CA MET A 116 16.16 -5.31 1.38
C MET A 116 17.63 -5.12 0.97
N ASN A 117 17.93 -5.25 -0.32
CA ASN A 117 19.29 -5.08 -0.85
C ASN A 117 19.80 -3.64 -0.74
N GLY A 118 18.90 -2.66 -0.75
CA GLY A 118 19.20 -1.24 -0.48
C GLY A 118 19.47 -0.93 0.99
N GLY A 119 19.24 -1.89 1.91
CA GLY A 119 19.47 -1.71 3.34
C GLY A 119 18.32 -1.07 4.11
N TYR A 120 17.09 -1.10 3.56
CA TYR A 120 15.92 -0.55 4.23
C TYR A 120 15.59 -1.30 5.53
N LYS A 121 15.39 -0.55 6.64
CA LYS A 121 15.12 -1.11 7.98
C LYS A 121 14.09 -0.30 8.80
N ARG A 122 13.23 0.46 8.13
CA ARG A 122 12.23 1.35 8.78
C ARG A 122 10.82 0.75 8.65
N GLY A 123 9.76 1.49 9.05
CA GLY A 123 8.39 0.98 9.00
C GLY A 123 7.94 0.65 7.58
N MET A 124 7.12 -0.37 7.38
CA MET A 124 6.57 -0.69 6.05
C MET A 124 5.06 -0.62 6.08
N VAL A 125 4.48 -0.07 5.02
CA VAL A 125 3.04 0.05 4.85
C VAL A 125 2.67 -0.60 3.53
N ILE A 126 1.62 -1.41 3.55
CA ILE A 126 1.20 -2.21 2.40
C ILE A 126 -0.24 -1.82 2.04
N HIS A 127 -0.47 -1.50 0.76
CA HIS A 127 -1.81 -1.24 0.25
C HIS A 127 -2.63 -2.53 0.18
N VAL A 128 -3.95 -2.44 0.37
CA VAL A 128 -4.86 -3.60 0.41
C VAL A 128 -4.78 -4.46 -0.85
N ARG A 129 -4.56 -3.87 -2.04
CA ARG A 129 -4.42 -4.66 -3.28
C ARG A 129 -3.11 -5.46 -3.33
N VAL A 130 -2.02 -4.93 -2.77
CA VAL A 130 -0.74 -5.65 -2.63
C VAL A 130 -0.89 -6.79 -1.62
N TRP A 131 -1.61 -6.54 -0.53
CA TRP A 131 -1.93 -7.55 0.46
C TRP A 131 -2.69 -8.74 -0.15
N LEU A 132 -3.72 -8.45 -0.97
CA LEU A 132 -4.48 -9.49 -1.68
C LEU A 132 -3.63 -10.19 -2.75
N ALA A 133 -2.91 -9.44 -3.59
CA ALA A 133 -2.06 -9.98 -4.65
C ALA A 133 -0.98 -10.95 -4.12
N SER A 134 -0.41 -10.64 -2.95
CA SER A 134 0.60 -11.47 -2.30
C SER A 134 0.03 -12.66 -1.52
N LYS A 135 -1.30 -12.85 -1.55
CA LYS A 135 -2.05 -13.80 -0.72
C LYS A 135 -1.67 -13.62 0.76
N GLN A 136 -1.81 -12.39 1.25
CA GLN A 136 -1.53 -12.02 2.64
C GLN A 136 -0.07 -12.32 3.02
N LEU A 137 0.86 -11.89 2.15
CA LEU A 137 2.30 -12.15 2.22
C LEU A 137 2.75 -13.61 2.06
N SER A 138 1.85 -14.60 1.98
CA SER A 138 2.25 -16.01 1.89
C SER A 138 3.17 -16.31 0.70
N THR A 139 3.00 -15.62 -0.43
CA THR A 139 3.86 -15.79 -1.61
C THR A 139 5.26 -15.18 -1.46
N VAL A 140 5.45 -14.31 -0.46
CA VAL A 140 6.73 -13.66 -0.13
C VAL A 140 7.45 -14.42 0.97
N LEU A 141 6.71 -14.90 1.98
CA LEU A 141 7.25 -15.58 3.16
C LEU A 141 7.88 -16.96 2.87
N GLN A 142 7.72 -17.47 1.65
CA GLN A 142 8.43 -18.66 1.15
C GLN A 142 9.93 -18.41 0.88
N ASP A 143 10.34 -17.14 0.68
CA ASP A 143 11.73 -16.75 0.56
C ASP A 143 12.29 -16.46 1.96
N GLU A 144 13.17 -17.32 2.46
CA GLU A 144 13.71 -17.23 3.83
C GLU A 144 14.41 -15.89 4.11
N ARG A 145 15.09 -15.31 3.10
CA ARG A 145 15.77 -14.03 3.25
C ARG A 145 14.78 -12.89 3.41
N LEU A 146 13.73 -12.87 2.58
CA LEU A 146 12.66 -11.88 2.69
C LEU A 146 11.87 -12.05 3.98
N SER A 147 11.56 -13.29 4.37
CA SER A 147 10.85 -13.62 5.60
C SER A 147 11.61 -13.10 6.83
N GLY A 148 12.90 -13.42 6.95
CA GLY A 148 13.75 -12.94 8.04
C GLY A 148 13.93 -11.42 8.04
N TRP A 149 14.05 -10.80 6.86
CA TRP A 149 14.13 -9.34 6.75
C TRP A 149 12.82 -8.66 7.17
N LEU A 150 11.66 -9.13 6.70
CA LEU A 150 10.35 -8.60 7.10
C LEU A 150 10.11 -8.76 8.60
N GLU A 151 10.50 -9.88 9.19
CA GLU A 151 10.46 -10.11 10.65
C GLU A 151 11.35 -9.12 11.42
N SER A 152 12.45 -8.65 10.81
CA SER A 152 13.35 -7.67 11.42
C SER A 152 12.87 -6.22 11.36
N LEU A 153 11.84 -5.92 10.56
CA LEU A 153 11.31 -4.56 10.45
C LEU A 153 10.62 -4.14 11.75
N PRO A 154 10.75 -2.88 12.19
CA PRO A 154 10.19 -2.43 13.46
C PRO A 154 8.66 -2.46 13.47
N GLU A 155 8.02 -2.24 12.31
CA GLU A 155 6.58 -2.27 12.17
C GLU A 155 6.19 -2.48 10.71
N ILE A 156 5.18 -3.34 10.48
CA ILE A 156 4.49 -3.48 9.21
C ILE A 156 3.03 -3.10 9.43
N ARG A 157 2.45 -2.29 8.55
CA ARG A 157 1.03 -1.91 8.59
C ARG A 157 0.33 -2.26 7.30
N VAL A 158 -0.95 -2.57 7.41
CA VAL A 158 -1.82 -2.84 6.26
C VAL A 158 -3.22 -2.32 6.54
N LEU A 159 -3.87 -1.83 5.50
CA LEU A 159 -5.29 -1.53 5.51
C LEU A 159 -6.08 -2.73 4.97
N THR A 160 -7.17 -3.11 5.66
CA THR A 160 -8.18 -4.05 5.17
C THR A 160 -9.57 -3.41 5.16
N ALA A 161 -10.50 -4.01 4.42
CA ALA A 161 -11.87 -3.52 4.31
C ALA A 161 -12.86 -4.58 4.78
N ASP A 162 -13.80 -4.15 5.61
CA ASP A 162 -15.02 -4.88 5.97
C ASP A 162 -16.20 -4.14 5.33
N LEU A 163 -16.67 -4.67 4.20
CA LEU A 163 -17.72 -4.01 3.40
C LEU A 163 -19.11 -4.26 3.96
N ASP A 164 -19.29 -5.25 4.83
CA ASP A 164 -20.58 -5.52 5.49
C ASP A 164 -20.79 -4.50 6.61
N LEU A 165 -19.74 -4.23 7.39
CA LEU A 165 -19.72 -3.18 8.41
C LEU A 165 -19.35 -1.80 7.86
N LYS A 166 -19.15 -1.68 6.54
CA LYS A 166 -18.75 -0.43 5.85
C LYS A 166 -17.62 0.28 6.57
N LYS A 167 -16.52 -0.43 6.86
CA LYS A 167 -15.36 0.16 7.53
C LYS A 167 -14.05 -0.31 6.97
N PHE A 168 -13.08 0.57 7.07
CA PHE A 168 -11.67 0.27 6.94
C PHE A 168 -11.07 -0.06 8.31
N ILE A 169 -10.23 -1.09 8.34
CA ILE A 169 -9.52 -1.54 9.53
C ILE A 169 -8.03 -1.39 9.25
N PHE A 170 -7.35 -0.60 10.07
CA PHE A 170 -5.92 -0.37 9.98
C PHE A 170 -5.23 -1.29 10.98
N ASN A 171 -4.33 -2.13 10.47
CA ASN A 171 -3.74 -3.22 11.23
C ASN A 171 -2.23 -3.08 11.30
N LYS A 172 -1.68 -3.44 12.46
CA LYS A 172 -0.27 -3.82 12.58
C LYS A 172 -0.13 -5.29 12.23
N VAL A 173 0.92 -5.61 11.50
CA VAL A 173 1.26 -6.95 11.05
C VAL A 173 2.52 -7.37 11.79
N LYS A 174 2.47 -8.52 12.46
CA LYS A 174 3.63 -9.16 13.07
C LYS A 174 3.91 -10.47 12.35
N ILE A 175 5.18 -10.69 12.05
CA ILE A 175 5.68 -11.91 11.43
C ILE A 175 6.58 -12.59 12.44
N ASN A 176 6.37 -13.87 12.69
CA ASN A 176 7.21 -14.68 13.57
C ASN A 176 7.35 -16.07 12.97
N LYS A 177 8.58 -16.47 12.61
CA LYS A 177 8.85 -17.79 12.01
C LYS A 177 7.91 -18.09 10.83
N GLY A 178 7.72 -17.11 9.95
CA GLY A 178 6.84 -17.21 8.77
C GLY A 178 5.33 -17.20 9.06
N LYS A 179 4.90 -17.11 10.33
CA LYS A 179 3.49 -16.96 10.69
C LYS A 179 3.13 -15.50 10.88
N LEU A 180 1.96 -15.12 10.38
CA LEU A 180 1.47 -13.75 10.39
C LEU A 180 0.36 -13.58 11.42
N THR A 181 0.40 -12.49 12.19
CA THR A 181 -0.74 -12.03 13.01
C THR A 181 -1.05 -10.58 12.71
N MET A 182 -2.33 -10.22 12.83
CA MET A 182 -2.83 -8.86 12.63
C MET A 182 -3.43 -8.35 13.93
N THR A 183 -3.17 -7.08 14.25
CA THR A 183 -3.80 -6.40 15.38
C THR A 183 -4.35 -5.05 14.91
N PRO A 184 -5.68 -4.83 15.00
CA PRO A 184 -6.25 -3.56 14.62
C PRO A 184 -5.78 -2.46 15.58
N TYR A 185 -5.49 -1.28 15.04
CA TYR A 185 -5.14 -0.11 15.84
C TYR A 185 -6.01 1.11 15.53
N ARG A 186 -6.73 1.09 14.41
CA ARG A 186 -7.68 2.14 14.04
C ARG A 186 -8.78 1.58 13.13
N GLU A 187 -9.92 2.23 13.13
CA GLU A 187 -11.02 1.97 12.22
C GLU A 187 -11.53 3.28 11.63
N ALA A 188 -12.06 3.24 10.41
CA ALA A 188 -12.72 4.38 9.78
C ALA A 188 -13.99 3.92 9.06
N LEU A 189 -15.09 4.62 9.29
CA LEU A 189 -16.35 4.35 8.59
C LEU A 189 -16.25 4.79 7.13
N LEU A 190 -16.86 3.99 6.26
CA LEU A 190 -17.05 4.28 4.85
C LEU A 190 -18.44 4.87 4.66
N THR A 191 -18.55 5.82 3.74
CA THR A 191 -19.87 6.24 3.26
C THR A 191 -20.49 5.13 2.43
N ASP A 192 -21.82 5.17 2.25
CA ASP A 192 -22.53 4.20 1.41
C ASP A 192 -21.98 4.19 -0.02
N GLU A 193 -21.72 5.38 -0.57
CA GLU A 193 -21.11 5.56 -1.89
C GLU A 193 -19.71 4.92 -1.97
N HIS A 194 -18.85 5.15 -0.97
CA HIS A 194 -17.50 4.58 -0.95
C HIS A 194 -17.56 3.05 -0.89
N ALA A 195 -18.43 2.50 -0.04
CA ALA A 195 -18.62 1.05 0.06
C ALA A 195 -19.16 0.45 -1.25
N GLU A 196 -20.09 1.12 -1.93
CA GLU A 196 -20.61 0.68 -3.22
C GLU A 196 -19.53 0.67 -4.31
N LEU A 197 -18.75 1.76 -4.42
CA LEU A 197 -17.64 1.85 -5.38
C LEU A 197 -16.58 0.77 -5.11
N LEU A 198 -16.26 0.50 -3.85
CA LEU A 198 -15.32 -0.56 -3.48
C LEU A 198 -15.81 -1.93 -3.97
N ARG A 199 -17.09 -2.27 -3.75
CA ARG A 199 -17.67 -3.54 -4.23
C ARG A 199 -17.54 -3.70 -5.74
N LYS A 200 -17.80 -2.64 -6.51
CA LYS A 200 -17.67 -2.64 -7.98
C LYS A 200 -16.21 -2.71 -8.47
N SER A 201 -15.28 -2.20 -7.67
CA SER A 201 -13.84 -2.16 -8.02
C SER A 201 -13.09 -3.49 -7.83
N ILE A 202 -13.71 -4.45 -7.13
CA ILE A 202 -13.12 -5.78 -6.92
C ILE A 202 -13.40 -6.60 -8.20
N PRO A 203 -12.37 -7.00 -8.97
CA PRO A 203 -12.57 -7.88 -10.11
C PRO A 203 -13.12 -9.23 -9.62
N PRO A 204 -13.95 -9.91 -10.44
CA PRO A 204 -14.38 -11.27 -10.13
C PRO A 204 -13.16 -12.20 -9.94
N PRO A 205 -13.28 -13.27 -9.13
CA PRO A 205 -12.21 -14.26 -8.98
C PRO A 205 -11.77 -14.79 -10.35
N GLU A 206 -10.46 -14.99 -10.53
CA GLU A 206 -9.89 -15.70 -11.68
C GLU A 206 -10.23 -17.20 -11.63
#